data_AF-A0AA85BTD6-F1
#
_entry.id   AF-A0AA85BTD6-F1
#
_cell.length_a   1.000
_cell.length_b   1.000
_cell.length_c   1.000
_cell.angle_alpha   90.00
_cell.angle_beta   90.00
_cell.angle_gamma   90.00
#
_symmetry.space_group_name_H-M   'P 1'
#
loop_
_entity.id
_entity.type
_entity.pdbx_description
1 polymer ?
#
loop_
_entity_poly.entity_id
_entity_poly.type
_entity_poly.pdbx_seq_one_letter_code
_entity_poly.pdbx_strand_id
1 'polypeptide(L)'
;MRQGLWRHRTYSFPNIYNPLSFASPLNKFGAFADSPELHQTLAHAELTICRIRAYYNLIQEICQQSVITGEAFSSSLFKLAKCIGLGLDQKQSWSFNSNLSREWNNFGTQKILNHATHLTSLFAEQTRRLATKISDIEHILSKNNDSLNKLHDLRTNFQRAYEHLDNVINRAASANPTRSPIDLQLFDNQVKEAQEIYQRTAIGYLSHLRQVIGPNYIISYMRLVILALSVQQSYSEQLGLLFNSSSKTNSLTSSIVVQQCKQLITSFEQKTNTEVPSKIKPSEAGAVEIKAIKNLNNPPNPRLEGYLFKRSGKKGWRTWSRRWFRVHENQLVYC
;
A
#
# COMPACT_ATOMS: atom_id res chain seq x y z
N MET A 1 -49.77 14.89 -27.68
CA MET A 1 -48.60 15.35 -26.89
C MET A 1 -48.83 15.00 -25.42
N ARG A 2 -48.66 13.74 -25.02
CA ARG A 2 -47.57 13.24 -24.13
C ARG A 2 -46.82 14.31 -23.34
N GLN A 3 -47.11 14.40 -22.04
CA GLN A 3 -46.09 14.66 -21.02
C GLN A 3 -46.18 13.56 -19.96
N GLY A 4 -45.02 12.95 -19.67
CA GLY A 4 -44.90 11.67 -18.99
C GLY A 4 -44.87 11.80 -17.47
N LEU A 5 -45.68 10.98 -16.80
CA LEU A 5 -45.53 10.65 -15.40
C LEU A 5 -44.40 9.63 -15.24
N TRP A 6 -43.23 10.07 -14.79
CA TRP A 6 -42.19 9.19 -14.26
C TRP A 6 -42.59 8.73 -12.84
N ARG A 7 -43.19 7.55 -12.73
CA ARG A 7 -43.28 6.85 -11.43
C ARG A 7 -41.92 6.23 -11.12
N HIS A 8 -41.19 6.83 -10.18
CA HIS A 8 -40.07 6.15 -9.52
C HIS A 8 -40.60 4.92 -8.76
N ARG A 9 -40.26 3.72 -9.23
CA ARG A 9 -40.35 2.50 -8.42
C ARG A 9 -39.28 2.57 -7.34
N THR A 10 -39.67 2.89 -6.12
CA THR A 10 -38.86 2.56 -4.95
C THR A 10 -38.85 1.04 -4.81
N TYR A 11 -37.73 0.41 -5.14
CA TYR A 11 -37.48 -0.98 -4.79
C TYR A 11 -37.31 -1.07 -3.28
N SER A 12 -38.38 -1.41 -2.58
CA SER A 12 -38.30 -1.80 -1.17
C SER A 12 -37.63 -3.18 -1.10
N PHE A 13 -36.36 -3.20 -0.72
CA PHE A 13 -35.70 -4.44 -0.27
C PHE A 13 -36.41 -4.92 1.00
N PRO A 14 -36.74 -6.22 1.14
CA PRO A 14 -37.26 -6.72 2.41
C PRO A 14 -36.20 -6.52 3.49
N ASN A 15 -36.61 -5.87 4.57
CA ASN A 15 -35.78 -5.59 5.72
C ASN A 15 -35.53 -6.90 6.50
N ILE A 16 -34.51 -7.66 6.09
CA ILE A 16 -34.05 -8.88 6.78
C ILE A 16 -32.85 -8.52 7.68
N TYR A 17 -33.05 -7.59 8.60
CA TYR A 17 -32.11 -7.37 9.69
C TYR A 17 -32.91 -7.17 10.98
N ASN A 18 -33.23 -8.29 11.63
CA ASN A 18 -33.62 -8.31 13.03
C ASN A 18 -32.46 -8.95 13.81
N PRO A 19 -31.53 -8.16 14.39
CA PRO A 19 -30.28 -8.68 14.97
C PRO A 19 -30.46 -9.37 16.34
N LEU A 20 -31.69 -9.55 16.80
CA LEU A 20 -32.01 -10.08 18.14
C LEU A 20 -32.73 -11.43 18.13
N SER A 21 -32.96 -12.06 16.96
CA SER A 21 -33.38 -13.47 16.92
C SER A 21 -32.17 -14.40 16.72
N PHE A 22 -31.39 -14.61 17.77
CA PHE A 22 -30.49 -15.77 17.86
C PHE A 22 -31.24 -17.11 18.00
N ALA A 23 -32.53 -17.15 17.68
CA ALA A 23 -33.25 -18.39 17.42
C ALA A 23 -32.83 -18.88 16.02
N SER A 24 -31.65 -19.51 15.97
CA SER A 24 -31.12 -20.12 14.76
C SER A 24 -32.19 -21.03 14.14
N PRO A 25 -32.44 -21.00 12.81
CA PRO A 25 -33.25 -22.04 12.15
C PRO A 25 -32.68 -23.45 12.37
N LEU A 26 -31.43 -23.53 12.86
CA LEU A 26 -30.72 -24.74 13.26
C LEU A 26 -31.06 -25.22 14.69
N ASN A 27 -31.86 -24.49 15.48
CA ASN A 27 -32.30 -24.95 16.82
C ASN A 27 -33.30 -26.10 16.76
N LYS A 28 -33.93 -26.31 15.59
CA LYS A 28 -34.86 -27.41 15.33
C LYS A 28 -34.26 -28.47 14.39
N PHE A 29 -33.00 -28.85 14.57
CA PHE A 29 -32.65 -30.22 14.21
C PHE A 29 -33.26 -31.15 15.26
N GLY A 30 -34.59 -31.24 15.25
CA GLY A 30 -35.31 -32.40 15.77
C GLY A 30 -34.77 -33.55 14.95
N ALA A 31 -33.83 -34.27 15.55
CA ALA A 31 -33.07 -35.28 14.87
C ALA A 31 -34.06 -36.30 14.27
N PHE A 32 -33.90 -36.57 12.97
CA PHE A 32 -34.40 -37.75 12.27
C PHE A 32 -35.80 -37.72 11.63
N ALA A 33 -36.38 -36.54 11.36
CA ALA A 33 -37.37 -36.43 10.28
C ALA A 33 -36.66 -35.85 9.05
N ASP A 34 -36.39 -36.67 8.03
CA ASP A 34 -35.81 -36.28 6.73
C ASP A 34 -36.85 -35.45 5.95
N SER A 35 -37.17 -34.26 6.46
CA SER A 35 -38.27 -33.45 5.96
C SER A 35 -37.82 -32.52 4.84
N PRO A 36 -38.69 -32.16 3.89
CA PRO A 36 -38.37 -31.14 2.88
C PRO A 36 -37.92 -29.80 3.48
N GLU A 37 -38.47 -29.42 4.63
CA GLU A 37 -38.11 -28.20 5.37
C GLU A 37 -36.66 -28.24 5.88
N LEU A 38 -36.20 -29.43 6.30
CA LEU A 38 -34.81 -29.67 6.71
C LEU A 38 -33.85 -29.42 5.54
N HIS A 39 -34.13 -30.01 4.37
CA HIS A 39 -33.29 -29.83 3.18
C HIS A 39 -33.25 -28.37 2.72
N GLN A 40 -34.38 -27.66 2.78
CA GLN A 40 -34.42 -26.23 2.45
C GLN A 40 -33.56 -25.40 3.41
N THR A 41 -33.67 -25.67 4.72
CA THR A 41 -32.87 -24.99 5.74
C THR A 41 -31.38 -25.28 5.56
N LEU A 42 -31.04 -26.52 5.24
CA LEU A 42 -29.66 -26.93 4.99
C LEU A 42 -29.09 -26.22 3.76
N ALA A 43 -29.84 -26.19 2.64
CA ALA A 43 -29.43 -25.48 1.42
C ALA A 43 -29.17 -23.98 1.69
N HIS A 44 -30.04 -23.32 2.47
CA HIS A 44 -29.84 -21.93 2.86
C HIS A 44 -28.58 -21.74 3.72
N ALA A 45 -28.32 -22.66 4.66
CA ALA A 45 -27.13 -22.61 5.48
C ALA A 45 -25.84 -22.81 4.66
N GLU A 46 -25.85 -23.73 3.69
CA GLU A 46 -24.73 -23.96 2.77
C GLU A 46 -24.44 -22.74 1.89
N LEU A 47 -25.48 -22.08 1.37
CA LEU A 47 -25.33 -20.80 0.66
C LEU A 47 -24.71 -19.72 1.55
N THR A 48 -25.09 -19.69 2.83
CA THR A 48 -24.51 -18.75 3.80
C THR A 48 -23.01 -19.01 3.99
N ILE A 49 -22.59 -20.29 4.05
CA ILE A 49 -21.18 -20.67 4.11
C ILE A 49 -20.41 -20.22 2.85
N CYS A 50 -21.00 -20.40 1.67
CA CYS A 50 -20.39 -19.91 0.43
C CYS A 50 -20.17 -18.39 0.46
N ARG A 51 -21.13 -17.63 1.00
CA ARG A 51 -21.00 -16.17 1.18
C ARG A 51 -19.90 -15.82 2.18
N ILE A 52 -19.82 -16.51 3.31
CA ILE A 52 -18.74 -16.32 4.32
C ILE A 52 -17.37 -16.58 3.69
N ARG A 53 -17.22 -17.67 2.92
CA ARG A 53 -15.97 -18.00 2.22
C ARG A 53 -15.57 -16.92 1.22
N ALA A 54 -16.51 -16.47 0.38
CA ALA A 54 -16.25 -15.41 -0.59
C ALA A 54 -15.82 -14.11 0.11
N TYR A 55 -16.44 -13.78 1.24
CA TYR A 55 -16.07 -12.62 2.05
C TYR A 55 -14.65 -12.73 2.63
N TYR A 56 -14.27 -13.88 3.18
CA TYR A 56 -12.90 -14.10 3.68
C TYR A 56 -11.86 -13.98 2.57
N ASN A 57 -12.11 -14.58 1.40
CA ASN A 57 -11.20 -14.49 0.26
C ASN A 57 -11.02 -13.04 -0.22
N LEU A 58 -12.11 -12.27 -0.28
CA LEU A 58 -12.03 -10.86 -0.67
C LEU A 58 -11.20 -10.04 0.32
N ILE A 59 -11.39 -10.23 1.64
CA ILE A 59 -10.58 -9.52 2.63
C ILE A 59 -9.11 -9.95 2.51
N GLN A 60 -8.84 -11.24 2.33
CA GLN A 60 -7.48 -11.75 2.18
C GLN A 60 -6.76 -11.09 1.00
N GLU A 61 -7.43 -11.01 -0.16
CA GLU A 61 -6.93 -10.34 -1.36
C GLU A 61 -6.64 -8.84 -1.10
N ILE A 62 -7.58 -8.14 -0.47
CA ILE A 62 -7.39 -6.71 -0.13
C ILE A 62 -6.23 -6.52 0.86
N CYS A 63 -6.10 -7.40 1.87
CA CYS A 63 -4.99 -7.36 2.82
C CYS A 63 -3.66 -7.58 2.12
N GLN A 64 -3.54 -8.62 1.29
CA GLN A 64 -2.32 -8.90 0.50
C GLN A 64 -1.92 -7.70 -0.36
N GLN A 65 -2.88 -7.13 -1.08
CA GLN A 65 -2.61 -5.95 -1.90
C GLN A 65 -2.20 -4.73 -1.06
N SER A 66 -2.79 -4.57 0.12
CA SER A 66 -2.43 -3.52 1.08
C SER A 66 -1.01 -3.69 1.62
N VAL A 67 -0.57 -4.93 1.87
CA VAL A 67 0.83 -5.22 2.28
C VAL A 67 1.79 -4.83 1.16
N ILE A 68 1.57 -5.35 -0.06
CA ILE A 68 2.45 -5.09 -1.21
C ILE A 68 2.57 -3.59 -1.48
N THR A 69 1.44 -2.88 -1.51
CA THR A 69 1.43 -1.43 -1.76
C THR A 69 2.07 -0.63 -0.62
N GLY A 70 1.85 -1.03 0.64
CA GLY A 70 2.49 -0.43 1.81
C GLY A 70 4.02 -0.62 1.82
N GLU A 71 4.52 -1.79 1.48
CA GLU A 71 5.95 -2.07 1.35
C GLU A 71 6.60 -1.28 0.21
N ALA A 72 5.94 -1.21 -0.95
CA ALA A 72 6.41 -0.41 -2.09
C ALA A 72 6.47 1.09 -1.74
N PHE A 73 5.47 1.60 -1.02
CA PHE A 73 5.46 2.98 -0.54
C PHE A 73 6.58 3.23 0.48
N SER A 74 6.76 2.34 1.46
CA SER A 74 7.87 2.42 2.41
C SER A 74 9.24 2.42 1.71
N SER A 75 9.46 1.52 0.74
CA SER A 75 10.69 1.47 -0.06
C SER A 75 10.95 2.79 -0.80
N SER A 76 9.89 3.39 -1.36
CA SER A 76 9.97 4.68 -2.04
C SER A 76 10.33 5.82 -1.07
N LEU A 77 9.80 5.79 0.16
CA LEU A 77 10.14 6.76 1.21
C LEU A 77 11.60 6.61 1.69
N PHE A 78 12.13 5.39 1.82
CA PHE A 78 13.55 5.18 2.12
C PHE A 78 14.46 5.71 1.00
N LYS A 79 14.08 5.49 -0.27
CA LYS A 79 14.79 6.06 -1.43
C LYS A 79 14.75 7.58 -1.40
N LEU A 80 13.60 8.18 -1.10
CA LEU A 80 13.46 9.62 -0.95
C LEU A 80 14.35 10.17 0.16
N ALA A 81 14.38 9.51 1.34
CA ALA A 81 15.27 9.88 2.43
C ALA A 81 16.73 9.85 1.99
N LYS A 82 17.15 8.82 1.25
CA LYS A 82 18.49 8.73 0.66
C LYS A 82 18.77 9.88 -0.31
N CYS A 83 17.82 10.24 -1.18
CA CYS A 83 17.96 11.37 -2.10
C CYS A 83 18.14 12.71 -1.37
N ILE A 84 17.37 12.95 -0.29
CA ILE A 84 17.55 14.13 0.57
C ILE A 84 18.97 14.14 1.16
N GLY A 85 19.44 12.97 1.60
CA GLY A 85 20.80 12.79 2.10
C GLY A 85 21.89 13.06 1.06
N LEU A 86 21.71 12.65 -0.19
CA LEU A 86 22.69 12.88 -1.28
C LEU A 86 22.89 14.36 -1.62
N GLY A 87 21.89 15.22 -1.37
CA GLY A 87 22.06 16.67 -1.46
C GLY A 87 23.16 17.23 -0.55
N LEU A 88 23.50 16.49 0.53
CA LEU A 88 24.57 16.85 1.47
C LEU A 88 25.98 16.55 0.93
N ASP A 89 26.11 15.52 0.10
CA ASP A 89 27.40 15.06 -0.45
C ASP A 89 27.84 15.86 -1.69
N GLN A 90 26.92 16.61 -2.30
CA GLN A 90 27.20 17.53 -3.42
C GLN A 90 28.02 18.77 -3.03
N LYS A 91 28.78 18.75 -1.93
CA LYS A 91 29.71 19.85 -1.56
C LYS A 91 30.69 20.22 -2.68
N GLN A 92 31.03 19.28 -3.56
CA GLN A 92 31.89 19.54 -4.73
C GLN A 92 31.24 20.46 -5.77
N SER A 93 29.94 20.38 -6.05
CA SER A 93 29.28 21.25 -7.04
C SER A 93 29.15 22.69 -6.56
N TRP A 94 29.23 22.92 -5.24
CA TRP A 94 29.06 24.23 -4.60
C TRP A 94 30.41 24.92 -4.36
N SER A 95 31.51 24.19 -4.53
CA SER A 95 32.87 24.66 -4.34
C SER A 95 33.32 25.74 -5.34
N PHE A 96 32.59 25.91 -6.45
CA PHE A 96 32.83 27.00 -7.42
C PHE A 96 32.61 28.40 -6.82
N ASN A 97 31.87 28.51 -5.71
CA ASN A 97 31.65 29.77 -5.02
C ASN A 97 31.93 29.62 -3.51
N SER A 98 33.13 30.02 -3.08
CA SER A 98 33.59 29.90 -1.69
C SER A 98 32.70 30.63 -0.67
N ASN A 99 31.99 31.66 -1.11
CA ASN A 99 31.08 32.42 -0.24
C ASN A 99 29.80 31.62 0.03
N LEU A 100 29.20 31.03 -1.01
CA LEU A 100 28.03 30.15 -0.90
C LEU A 100 28.30 28.94 0.00
N SER A 101 29.47 28.32 -0.10
CA SER A 101 29.84 27.18 0.76
C SER A 101 29.94 27.57 2.24
N ARG A 102 30.46 28.76 2.56
CA ARG A 102 30.55 29.25 3.94
C ARG A 102 29.18 29.62 4.49
N GLU A 103 28.34 30.26 3.70
CA GLU A 103 26.97 30.60 4.07
C GLU A 103 26.12 29.35 4.31
N TRP A 104 26.18 28.37 3.41
CA TRP A 104 25.53 27.07 3.56
C TRP A 104 25.88 26.41 4.89
N ASN A 105 27.16 26.40 5.26
CA ASN A 105 27.60 25.85 6.54
C ASN A 105 27.16 26.69 7.76
N ASN A 106 27.21 28.03 7.66
CA ASN A 106 26.80 28.95 8.73
C ASN A 106 25.32 28.79 9.11
N PHE A 107 24.49 28.47 8.13
CA PHE A 107 23.05 28.31 8.31
C PHE A 107 22.64 26.95 8.92
N GLY A 108 23.60 26.07 9.25
CA GLY A 108 23.29 24.77 9.87
C GLY A 108 22.48 23.82 8.97
N THR A 109 22.49 24.05 7.66
CA THR A 109 21.73 23.30 6.63
C THR A 109 21.99 21.80 6.69
N GLN A 110 23.22 21.39 7.04
CA GLN A 110 23.59 20.00 7.24
C GLN A 110 22.73 19.34 8.33
N LYS A 111 22.49 20.03 9.46
CA LYS A 111 21.65 19.51 10.54
C LYS A 111 20.21 19.40 10.08
N ILE A 112 19.70 20.42 9.39
CA ILE A 112 18.33 20.46 8.88
C ILE A 112 18.06 19.31 7.90
N LEU A 113 18.97 19.07 6.95
CA LEU A 113 18.86 18.00 5.97
C LEU A 113 19.08 16.60 6.58
N ASN A 114 19.99 16.46 7.55
CA ASN A 114 20.13 15.22 8.34
C ASN A 114 18.83 14.91 9.10
N HIS A 115 18.19 15.92 9.70
CA HIS A 115 16.92 15.76 10.39
C HIS A 115 15.78 15.41 9.42
N ALA A 116 15.69 16.08 8.27
CA ALA A 116 14.71 15.75 7.23
C ALA A 116 14.86 14.30 6.73
N THR A 117 16.10 13.86 6.51
CA THR A 117 16.43 12.48 6.12
C THR A 117 16.02 11.48 7.19
N HIS A 118 16.29 11.79 8.46
CA HIS A 118 15.93 10.95 9.60
C HIS A 118 14.41 10.82 9.77
N LEU A 119 13.67 11.93 9.75
CA LEU A 119 12.22 11.94 9.86
C LEU A 119 11.55 11.18 8.71
N THR A 120 12.05 11.34 7.48
CA THR A 120 11.55 10.60 6.31
C THR A 120 11.81 9.10 6.44
N SER A 121 12.99 8.70 6.96
CA SER A 121 13.31 7.29 7.24
C SER A 121 12.43 6.70 8.33
N LEU A 122 12.15 7.46 9.40
CA LEU A 122 11.25 7.02 10.47
C LEU A 122 9.82 6.84 9.95
N PHE A 123 9.33 7.76 9.12
CA PHE A 123 8.03 7.62 8.48
C PHE A 123 7.97 6.38 7.57
N ALA A 124 9.02 6.13 6.78
CA ALA A 124 9.14 4.92 5.96
C ALA A 124 9.05 3.63 6.80
N GLU A 125 9.75 3.60 7.95
CA GLU A 125 9.73 2.46 8.87
C GLU A 125 8.35 2.23 9.48
N GLN A 126 7.63 3.28 9.90
CA GLN A 126 6.27 3.13 10.43
C GLN A 126 5.30 2.61 9.36
N THR A 127 5.43 3.09 8.12
CA THR A 127 4.64 2.59 6.99
C THR A 127 4.92 1.12 6.70
N ARG A 128 6.19 0.67 6.83
CA ARG A 128 6.53 -0.75 6.70
C ARG A 128 5.90 -1.60 7.81
N ARG A 129 5.98 -1.14 9.06
CA ARG A 129 5.38 -1.82 10.22
C ARG A 129 3.86 -1.90 10.11
N LEU A 130 3.22 -0.88 9.56
CA LEU A 130 1.80 -0.89 9.25
C LEU A 130 1.49 -2.03 8.26
N ALA A 131 2.23 -2.10 7.15
CA ALA A 131 2.07 -3.16 6.15
C ALA A 131 2.24 -4.56 6.77
N THR A 132 3.27 -4.78 7.59
CA THR A 132 3.48 -6.09 8.24
C THR A 132 2.34 -6.47 9.18
N LYS A 133 1.79 -5.52 9.95
CA LYS A 133 0.66 -5.79 10.85
C LYS A 133 -0.64 -6.09 10.10
N ILE A 134 -0.80 -5.59 8.88
CA ILE A 134 -1.95 -5.95 8.03
C ILE A 134 -1.86 -7.44 7.60
N SER A 135 -0.65 -7.99 7.46
CA SER A 135 -0.46 -9.43 7.17
C SER A 135 -0.97 -10.34 8.29
N ASP A 136 -0.98 -9.89 9.55
CA ASP A 136 -1.56 -10.67 10.67
C ASP A 136 -3.06 -10.95 10.45
N ILE A 137 -3.78 -10.02 9.81
CA ILE A 137 -5.19 -10.18 9.46
C ILE A 137 -5.35 -11.30 8.43
N GLU A 138 -4.48 -11.33 7.42
CA GLU A 138 -4.44 -12.35 6.38
C GLU A 138 -4.26 -13.75 6.99
N HIS A 139 -3.31 -13.91 7.89
CA HIS A 139 -3.01 -15.19 8.54
C HIS A 139 -4.20 -15.74 9.35
N ILE A 140 -4.93 -14.88 10.05
CA ILE A 140 -6.12 -15.29 10.81
C ILE A 140 -7.24 -15.76 9.88
N LEU A 141 -7.45 -15.09 8.76
CA LEU A 141 -8.45 -15.49 7.77
C LEU A 141 -8.07 -16.80 7.08
N SER A 142 -6.78 -17.02 6.80
CA SER A 142 -6.29 -18.30 6.29
C SER A 142 -6.62 -19.45 7.25
N LYS A 143 -6.38 -19.27 8.55
CA LYS A 143 -6.74 -20.26 9.57
C LYS A 143 -8.26 -20.53 9.63
N ASN A 144 -9.08 -19.49 9.43
CA ASN A 144 -10.53 -19.66 9.39
C ASN A 144 -10.99 -20.42 8.14
N ASN A 145 -10.30 -20.26 7.01
CA ASN A 145 -10.55 -21.05 5.80
C ASN A 145 -10.29 -22.55 6.02
N ASP A 146 -9.32 -22.94 6.86
CA ASP A 146 -9.11 -24.36 7.22
C ASP A 146 -10.35 -24.98 7.88
N SER A 147 -11.04 -24.22 8.74
CA SER A 147 -12.30 -24.68 9.35
C SER A 147 -13.40 -24.89 8.30
N LEU A 148 -13.42 -24.06 7.25
CA LEU A 148 -14.35 -24.22 6.14
C LEU A 148 -13.98 -25.42 5.25
N ASN A 149 -12.70 -25.75 5.13
CA ASN A 149 -12.24 -26.93 4.40
C ASN A 149 -12.65 -28.21 5.14
N LYS A 150 -12.45 -28.25 6.46
CA LYS A 150 -12.97 -29.35 7.29
C LYS A 150 -14.48 -29.55 7.16
N LEU A 151 -15.24 -28.46 7.05
CA LEU A 151 -16.68 -28.52 6.83
C LEU A 151 -17.04 -29.14 5.48
N HIS A 152 -16.24 -28.90 4.44
CA HIS A 152 -16.41 -29.51 3.13
C HIS A 152 -16.21 -31.05 3.17
N ASP A 153 -15.21 -31.52 3.92
CA ASP A 153 -14.98 -32.95 4.13
C ASP A 153 -16.15 -33.60 4.88
N LEU A 154 -16.64 -32.95 5.93
CA LEU A 154 -17.80 -33.40 6.69
C LEU A 154 -19.07 -33.47 5.83
N ARG A 155 -19.29 -32.48 4.96
CA ARG A 155 -20.39 -32.50 3.99
C ARG A 155 -20.30 -33.71 3.07
N THR A 156 -19.11 -33.99 2.54
CA THR A 156 -18.92 -35.11 1.62
C THR A 156 -19.19 -36.46 2.31
N ASN A 157 -18.76 -36.61 3.57
CA ASN A 157 -19.05 -37.81 4.36
C ASN A 157 -20.54 -37.94 4.69
N PHE A 158 -21.21 -36.83 5.03
CA PHE A 158 -22.65 -36.79 5.26
C PHE A 158 -23.43 -37.23 4.02
N GLN A 159 -23.08 -36.71 2.84
CA GLN A 159 -23.75 -37.05 1.60
C GLN A 159 -23.52 -38.52 1.19
N ARG A 160 -22.30 -39.05 1.37
CA ARG A 160 -22.03 -40.48 1.17
C ARG A 160 -22.83 -41.37 2.12
N ALA A 161 -22.98 -40.99 3.39
CA ALA A 161 -23.78 -41.74 4.36
C ALA A 161 -25.28 -41.71 4.01
N TYR A 162 -25.78 -40.57 3.51
CA TYR A 162 -27.16 -40.44 3.02
C TYR A 162 -27.43 -41.35 1.81
N GLU A 163 -26.57 -41.29 0.78
CA GLU A 163 -26.67 -42.14 -0.40
C GLU A 163 -26.58 -43.63 -0.04
N HIS A 164 -25.72 -43.99 0.92
CA HIS A 164 -25.65 -45.36 1.41
C HIS A 164 -26.95 -45.82 2.08
N LEU A 165 -27.52 -44.99 2.96
CA LEU A 165 -28.79 -45.26 3.62
C LEU A 165 -29.93 -45.45 2.61
N ASP A 166 -30.06 -44.54 1.63
CA ASP A 166 -31.08 -44.63 0.58
C ASP A 166 -30.95 -45.93 -0.23
N ASN A 167 -29.72 -46.29 -0.62
CA ASN A 167 -29.45 -47.54 -1.32
C ASN A 167 -29.78 -48.81 -0.50
N VAL A 168 -29.60 -48.79 0.82
CA VAL A 168 -29.93 -49.92 1.70
C VAL A 168 -31.46 -50.01 1.90
N ILE A 169 -32.13 -48.87 2.10
CA ILE A 169 -33.60 -48.79 2.21
C ILE A 169 -34.25 -49.30 0.92
N ASN A 170 -33.79 -48.84 -0.25
CA ASN A 170 -34.33 -49.29 -1.54
C ASN A 170 -34.15 -50.80 -1.76
N ARG A 171 -33.02 -51.38 -1.31
CA ARG A 171 -32.79 -52.83 -1.36
C ARG A 171 -33.71 -53.59 -0.40
N ALA A 172 -33.92 -53.09 0.82
CA ALA A 172 -34.82 -53.70 1.79
C ALA A 172 -36.29 -53.63 1.32
N ALA A 173 -36.71 -52.49 0.77
CA ALA A 173 -38.07 -52.28 0.24
C ALA A 173 -38.36 -53.15 -1.01
N SER A 174 -37.34 -53.45 -1.80
CA SER A 174 -37.45 -54.32 -2.98
C SER A 174 -37.38 -55.83 -2.64
N ALA A 175 -37.18 -56.19 -1.37
CA ALA A 175 -37.09 -57.58 -0.96
C ALA A 175 -38.46 -58.27 -1.06
N ASN A 176 -38.49 -59.48 -1.61
CA ASN A 176 -39.73 -60.26 -1.70
C ASN A 176 -40.17 -60.70 -0.28
N PRO A 177 -41.43 -60.43 0.13
CA PRO A 177 -41.96 -60.82 1.44
C PRO A 177 -42.01 -62.34 1.66
N THR A 178 -41.87 -63.17 0.62
CA THR A 178 -41.83 -64.63 0.74
C THR A 178 -40.46 -65.21 1.11
N ARG A 179 -39.43 -64.37 1.34
CA ARG A 179 -38.10 -64.81 1.77
C ARG A 179 -38.11 -65.38 3.19
N SER A 180 -37.03 -66.09 3.56
CA SER A 180 -36.92 -66.62 4.91
C SER A 180 -36.95 -65.48 5.94
N PRO A 181 -37.53 -65.69 7.14
CA PRO A 181 -37.54 -64.68 8.20
C PRO A 181 -36.14 -64.19 8.58
N ILE A 182 -35.13 -65.05 8.44
CA ILE A 182 -33.72 -64.74 8.71
C ILE A 182 -33.18 -63.73 7.69
N ASP A 183 -33.53 -63.90 6.40
CA ASP A 183 -33.10 -62.96 5.36
C ASP A 183 -33.75 -61.58 5.54
N LEU A 184 -35.02 -61.54 5.96
CA LEU A 184 -35.71 -60.28 6.27
C LEU A 184 -35.06 -59.56 7.46
N GLN A 185 -34.69 -60.30 8.52
CA GLN A 185 -33.94 -59.73 9.65
C GLN A 185 -32.56 -59.19 9.25
N LEU A 186 -31.88 -59.81 8.27
CA LEU A 186 -30.62 -59.28 7.75
C LEU A 186 -30.80 -57.92 7.06
N PHE A 187 -31.86 -57.74 6.27
CA PHE A 187 -32.18 -56.44 5.67
C PHE A 187 -32.49 -55.38 6.74
N ASP A 188 -33.29 -55.73 7.75
CA ASP A 188 -33.59 -54.82 8.86
C ASP A 188 -32.34 -54.40 9.63
N ASN A 189 -31.42 -55.34 9.88
CA ASN A 189 -30.15 -55.06 10.55
C ASN A 189 -29.25 -54.14 9.70
N GLN A 190 -29.19 -54.37 8.38
CA GLN A 190 -28.45 -53.49 7.46
C GLN A 190 -29.02 -52.08 7.43
N VAL A 191 -30.36 -51.93 7.42
CA VAL A 191 -31.02 -50.62 7.47
C VAL A 191 -30.69 -49.91 8.78
N LYS A 192 -30.76 -50.61 9.93
CA LYS A 192 -30.40 -50.04 11.23
C LYS A 192 -28.94 -49.56 11.28
N GLU A 193 -28.01 -50.37 10.78
CA GLU A 193 -26.59 -50.01 10.73
C GLU A 193 -26.37 -48.77 9.85
N ALA A 194 -26.94 -48.75 8.65
CA ALA A 194 -26.85 -47.60 7.75
C ALA A 194 -27.48 -46.34 8.35
N GLN A 195 -28.58 -46.50 9.09
CA GLN A 195 -29.24 -45.41 9.80
C GLN A 195 -28.31 -44.84 10.87
N GLU A 196 -27.73 -45.67 11.74
CA GLU A 196 -26.78 -45.20 12.77
C GLU A 196 -25.57 -44.44 12.19
N ILE A 197 -25.03 -44.91 11.06
CA ILE A 197 -23.94 -44.25 10.35
C ILE A 197 -24.37 -42.87 9.83
N TYR A 198 -25.55 -42.78 9.20
CA TYR A 198 -26.13 -41.51 8.75
C TYR A 198 -26.37 -40.56 9.92
N GLN A 199 -26.97 -41.04 11.01
CA GLN A 199 -27.24 -40.21 12.18
C GLN A 199 -25.97 -39.63 12.79
N ARG A 200 -24.92 -40.45 12.94
CA ARG A 200 -23.62 -40.03 13.47
C ARG A 200 -22.96 -38.97 12.59
N THR A 201 -22.96 -39.18 11.27
CA THR A 201 -22.37 -38.24 10.31
C THR A 201 -23.18 -36.94 10.20
N ALA A 202 -24.51 -37.02 10.23
CA ALA A 202 -25.41 -35.87 10.25
C ALA A 202 -25.18 -35.00 11.50
N ILE A 203 -25.11 -35.59 12.69
CA ILE A 203 -24.82 -34.85 13.93
C ILE A 203 -23.47 -34.13 13.81
N GLY A 204 -22.44 -34.81 13.30
CA GLY A 204 -21.11 -34.21 13.10
C GLY A 204 -21.13 -33.04 12.11
N TYR A 205 -21.79 -33.20 10.97
CA TYR A 205 -21.87 -32.16 9.96
C TYR A 205 -22.71 -30.95 10.42
N LEU A 206 -23.91 -31.18 10.95
CA LEU A 206 -24.85 -30.14 11.34
C LEU A 206 -24.36 -29.33 12.55
N SER A 207 -23.69 -29.98 13.51
CA SER A 207 -23.05 -29.28 14.63
C SER A 207 -21.93 -28.37 14.15
N HIS A 208 -21.09 -28.83 13.23
CA HIS A 208 -20.00 -28.02 12.67
C HIS A 208 -20.52 -26.87 11.82
N LEU A 209 -21.56 -27.10 11.02
CA LEU A 209 -22.25 -26.08 10.25
C LEU A 209 -22.79 -24.96 11.15
N ARG A 210 -23.43 -25.33 12.27
CA ARG A 210 -23.92 -24.37 13.26
C ARG A 210 -22.78 -23.56 13.88
N GLN A 211 -21.68 -24.21 14.19
CA GLN A 211 -20.50 -23.57 14.76
C GLN A 211 -19.87 -22.55 13.80
N VAL A 212 -19.77 -22.90 12.51
CA VAL A 212 -19.21 -22.04 11.46
C VAL A 212 -20.06 -20.80 11.23
N ILE A 213 -21.39 -20.95 11.07
CA ILE A 213 -22.29 -19.84 10.74
C ILE A 213 -22.54 -18.93 11.96
N GLY A 214 -22.57 -19.48 13.16
CA GLY A 214 -22.81 -18.73 14.39
C GLY A 214 -21.52 -18.22 15.03
N PRO A 215 -21.01 -18.91 16.08
CA PRO A 215 -19.95 -18.39 16.93
C PRO A 215 -18.64 -18.14 16.18
N ASN A 216 -18.21 -19.04 15.29
CA ASN A 216 -16.93 -18.87 14.60
C ASN A 216 -16.93 -17.65 13.69
N TYR A 217 -18.01 -17.43 12.94
CA TYR A 217 -18.15 -16.24 12.10
C TYR A 217 -18.09 -14.95 12.91
N ILE A 218 -18.86 -14.86 14.00
CA ILE A 218 -18.90 -13.66 14.87
C ILE A 218 -17.53 -13.40 15.50
N ILE A 219 -16.89 -14.44 16.06
CA ILE A 219 -15.55 -14.32 16.66
C ILE A 219 -14.54 -13.85 15.60
N SER A 220 -14.59 -14.42 14.40
CA SER A 220 -13.69 -14.05 13.30
C SER A 220 -13.90 -12.59 12.87
N TYR A 221 -15.14 -12.17 12.72
CA TYR A 221 -15.50 -10.79 12.37
C TYR A 221 -15.06 -9.79 13.45
N MET A 222 -15.32 -10.09 14.72
CA MET A 222 -14.89 -9.21 15.82
C MET A 222 -13.37 -9.12 15.92
N ARG A 223 -12.64 -10.23 15.72
CA ARG A 223 -11.17 -10.22 15.67
C ARG A 223 -10.64 -9.36 14.53
N LEU A 224 -11.25 -9.46 13.34
CA LEU A 224 -10.92 -8.62 12.19
C LEU A 224 -11.07 -7.13 12.54
N VAL A 225 -12.21 -6.74 13.14
CA VAL A 225 -12.47 -5.35 13.54
C VAL A 225 -11.45 -4.87 14.57
N ILE A 226 -11.19 -5.67 15.62
CA ILE A 226 -10.21 -5.33 16.67
C ILE A 226 -8.82 -5.12 16.07
N LEU A 227 -8.38 -6.01 15.19
CA LEU A 227 -7.07 -5.91 14.56
C LEU A 227 -6.98 -4.69 13.65
N ALA A 228 -7.97 -4.46 12.79
CA ALA A 228 -7.99 -3.30 11.91
C ALA A 228 -7.89 -1.98 12.72
N LEU A 229 -8.68 -1.86 13.79
CA LEU A 229 -8.66 -0.69 14.67
C LEU A 229 -7.34 -0.57 15.45
N SER A 230 -6.81 -1.68 15.97
CA SER A 230 -5.53 -1.71 16.69
C SER A 230 -4.36 -1.31 15.80
N VAL A 231 -4.36 -1.74 14.55
CA VAL A 231 -3.36 -1.37 13.54
C VAL A 231 -3.43 0.13 13.24
N GLN A 232 -4.63 0.66 13.01
CA GLN A 232 -4.84 2.10 12.79
C GLN A 232 -4.42 2.94 13.99
N GLN A 233 -4.84 2.55 15.19
CA GLN A 233 -4.50 3.24 16.43
C GLN A 233 -2.98 3.23 16.65
N SER A 234 -2.34 2.07 16.54
CA SER A 234 -0.89 1.93 16.71
C SER A 234 -0.14 2.80 15.69
N TYR A 235 -0.57 2.85 14.44
CA TYR A 235 0.05 3.71 13.44
C TYR A 235 -0.12 5.20 13.76
N SER A 236 -1.33 5.61 14.16
CA SER A 236 -1.62 7.00 14.54
C SER A 236 -0.81 7.46 15.76
N GLU A 237 -0.67 6.61 16.79
CA GLU A 237 0.13 6.93 17.97
C GLU A 237 1.61 7.10 17.63
N GLN A 238 2.17 6.20 16.81
CA GLN A 238 3.57 6.29 16.38
C GLN A 238 3.82 7.53 15.52
N LEU A 239 2.91 7.87 14.59
CA LEU A 239 2.99 9.11 13.84
C LEU A 239 2.84 10.34 14.73
N GLY A 240 1.93 10.29 15.71
CA GLY A 240 1.75 11.33 16.70
C GLY A 240 3.04 11.63 17.45
N LEU A 241 3.81 10.61 17.86
CA LEU A 241 5.12 10.79 18.49
C LEU A 241 6.16 11.43 17.56
N LEU A 242 6.13 11.09 16.26
CA LEU A 242 7.02 11.69 15.24
C LEU A 242 6.69 13.17 14.98
N PHE A 243 5.42 13.56 15.05
CA PHE A 243 4.98 14.92 14.71
C PHE A 243 4.83 15.84 15.94
N ASN A 244 4.48 15.31 17.11
CA ASN A 244 4.16 16.07 18.33
C ASN A 244 5.25 16.01 19.41
N SER A 245 6.52 15.96 19.06
CA SER A 245 7.65 16.01 20.02
C SER A 245 7.80 17.40 20.69
N SER A 246 6.69 18.02 21.10
CA SER A 246 6.54 19.45 21.37
C SER A 246 6.55 19.83 22.85
N SER A 247 6.98 18.99 23.79
CA SER A 247 6.73 19.31 25.21
C SER A 247 7.87 19.22 26.21
N LYS A 248 9.13 18.88 25.87
CA LYS A 248 10.22 19.08 26.87
C LYS A 248 11.67 19.03 26.40
N THR A 249 11.97 18.69 25.16
CA THR A 249 13.35 18.63 24.67
C THR A 249 13.41 19.27 23.29
N ASN A 250 14.54 19.87 22.93
CA ASN A 250 14.80 20.49 21.63
C ASN A 250 14.79 19.48 20.46
N SER A 251 13.75 18.66 20.29
CA SER A 251 13.60 17.78 19.13
C SER A 251 12.85 18.54 18.03
N LEU A 252 13.60 18.93 17.00
CA LEU A 252 13.07 19.52 15.78
C LEU A 252 11.96 18.66 15.18
N THR A 253 10.72 19.10 15.31
CA THR A 253 9.55 18.51 14.65
C THR A 253 9.57 18.80 13.15
N SER A 254 8.79 18.06 12.35
CA SER A 254 8.64 18.32 10.92
C SER A 254 8.24 19.77 10.61
N SER A 255 7.44 20.41 11.47
CA SER A 255 7.04 21.81 11.30
C SER A 255 8.20 22.78 11.50
N ILE A 256 9.08 22.54 12.47
CA ILE A 256 10.28 23.34 12.71
C ILE A 256 11.26 23.20 11.55
N VAL A 257 11.50 21.97 11.06
CA VAL A 257 12.37 21.73 9.89
C VAL A 257 11.83 22.48 8.66
N VAL A 258 10.53 22.41 8.41
CA VAL A 258 9.89 23.15 7.31
C VAL A 258 10.04 24.66 7.48
N GLN A 259 9.85 25.20 8.68
CA GLN A 259 10.02 26.62 8.96
C GLN A 259 11.47 27.07 8.73
N GLN A 260 12.45 26.28 9.18
CA GLN A 260 13.87 26.55 8.96
C GLN A 260 14.22 26.52 7.47
N CYS A 261 13.74 25.52 6.71
CA CYS A 261 13.92 25.48 5.26
C CYS A 261 13.33 26.73 4.58
N LYS A 262 12.13 27.18 4.98
CA LYS A 262 11.52 28.41 4.45
C LYS A 262 12.38 29.65 4.73
N GLN A 263 12.89 29.79 5.95
CA GLN A 263 13.77 30.91 6.32
C GLN A 263 15.07 30.92 5.51
N LEU A 264 15.63 29.74 5.22
CA LEU A 264 16.80 29.61 4.35
C LEU A 264 16.51 30.04 2.92
N ILE A 265 15.39 29.60 2.37
CA ILE A 265 14.98 30.00 1.01
C ILE A 265 14.88 31.53 0.95
N THR A 266 14.17 32.15 1.89
CA THR A 266 14.00 33.62 1.89
C THR A 266 15.32 34.38 2.04
N SER A 267 16.29 33.85 2.79
CA SER A 267 17.59 34.53 2.97
C SER A 267 18.44 34.46 1.69
N PHE A 268 18.43 33.33 0.98
CA PHE A 268 19.09 33.21 -0.32
C PHE A 268 18.39 34.03 -1.41
N GLU A 269 17.06 34.07 -1.43
CA GLU A 269 16.29 34.89 -2.36
C GLU A 269 16.54 36.39 -2.17
N GLN A 270 16.62 36.88 -0.92
CA GLN A 270 16.94 38.28 -0.65
C GLN A 270 18.34 38.65 -1.12
N LYS A 271 19.33 37.78 -0.89
CA LYS A 271 20.72 38.04 -1.30
C LYS A 271 20.90 38.04 -2.82
N THR A 272 20.31 37.07 -3.51
CA THR A 272 20.35 37.01 -4.98
C THR A 272 19.71 38.25 -5.61
N ASN A 273 18.62 38.75 -5.04
CA ASN A 273 17.99 40.00 -5.47
C ASN A 273 18.85 41.27 -5.22
N THR A 274 19.73 41.25 -4.21
CA THR A 274 20.67 42.36 -3.94
C THR A 274 21.98 42.27 -4.72
N GLU A 275 22.44 41.06 -5.06
CA GLU A 275 23.70 40.80 -5.76
C GLU A 275 23.58 40.92 -7.29
N VAL A 276 22.41 40.67 -7.86
CA VAL A 276 22.13 41.04 -9.26
C VAL A 276 22.00 42.56 -9.31
N PRO A 277 22.95 43.31 -9.89
CA PRO A 277 22.80 44.75 -9.95
C PRO A 277 21.60 45.04 -10.85
N SER A 278 20.55 45.61 -10.27
CA SER A 278 19.51 46.38 -10.97
C SER A 278 20.07 47.63 -11.70
N LYS A 279 21.39 47.68 -11.91
CA LYS A 279 22.15 48.60 -12.74
C LYS A 279 22.84 47.86 -13.91
N ILE A 280 22.17 46.93 -14.56
CA ILE A 280 22.29 46.87 -16.02
C ILE A 280 21.13 47.70 -16.56
N LYS A 281 21.18 49.01 -16.31
CA LYS A 281 20.56 49.93 -17.27
C LYS A 281 21.35 49.68 -18.55
N PRO A 282 20.71 49.40 -19.70
CA PRO A 282 21.40 49.57 -20.95
C PRO A 282 21.77 51.06 -20.99
N SER A 283 23.01 51.37 -20.59
CA SER A 283 23.64 52.59 -21.03
C SER A 283 23.50 52.53 -22.53
N GLU A 284 22.67 53.45 -23.03
CA GLU A 284 22.44 53.82 -24.41
C GLU A 284 23.31 53.05 -25.39
N ALA A 285 22.66 52.38 -26.35
CA ALA A 285 23.27 51.91 -27.58
C ALA A 285 23.85 53.09 -28.37
N GLY A 286 24.90 53.71 -27.84
CA GLY A 286 25.88 54.49 -28.56
C GLY A 286 26.93 53.49 -29.02
N ALA A 287 27.12 53.45 -30.34
CA ALA A 287 28.13 52.66 -31.03
C ALA A 287 29.35 52.37 -30.14
N VAL A 288 29.65 51.08 -29.94
CA VAL A 288 31.00 50.67 -29.57
C VAL A 288 31.87 50.91 -30.81
N GLU A 289 32.18 52.19 -31.06
CA GLU A 289 33.45 52.54 -31.65
C GLU A 289 34.50 51.98 -30.68
N ILE A 290 35.18 50.94 -31.13
CA ILE A 290 36.39 50.45 -30.51
C ILE A 290 37.33 51.66 -30.47
N LYS A 291 37.35 52.35 -29.33
CA LYS A 291 38.32 53.43 -29.08
C LYS A 291 39.67 52.84 -29.38
N ALA A 292 40.29 53.35 -30.45
CA ALA A 292 41.67 53.08 -30.81
C ALA A 292 42.50 53.04 -29.53
N ILE A 293 43.25 51.95 -29.37
CA ILE A 293 44.13 51.67 -28.24
C ILE A 293 45.05 52.88 -28.07
N LYS A 294 44.65 53.84 -27.23
CA LYS A 294 45.45 55.00 -26.88
C LYS A 294 46.46 54.53 -25.86
N ASN A 295 47.72 54.46 -26.30
CA ASN A 295 48.98 54.48 -25.54
C ASN A 295 48.83 54.20 -24.03
N LEU A 296 48.98 52.93 -23.64
CA LEU A 296 49.16 52.54 -22.25
C LEU A 296 50.65 52.40 -21.95
N ASN A 297 51.31 53.53 -21.72
CA ASN A 297 52.63 53.53 -21.09
C ASN A 297 52.43 53.28 -19.58
N ASN A 298 52.85 52.07 -19.14
CA ASN A 298 53.00 51.50 -17.76
C ASN A 298 51.95 50.43 -17.36
N PRO A 299 52.30 49.34 -16.61
CA PRO A 299 53.58 48.64 -16.36
C PRO A 299 53.58 47.22 -17.04
N PRO A 300 54.51 46.25 -16.79
CA PRO A 300 54.87 45.18 -17.74
C PRO A 300 53.94 43.96 -17.74
N ASN A 301 52.61 44.14 -17.71
CA ASN A 301 51.67 43.07 -18.05
C ASN A 301 50.22 43.58 -18.22
N PRO A 302 49.89 44.34 -19.27
CA PRO A 302 48.48 44.46 -19.64
C PRO A 302 47.99 43.06 -20.02
N ARG A 303 47.01 42.52 -19.28
CA ARG A 303 46.32 41.26 -19.60
C ARG A 303 45.64 41.39 -20.97
N LEU A 304 46.40 41.16 -22.03
CA LEU A 304 45.94 41.23 -23.40
C LEU A 304 45.22 39.91 -23.71
N GLU A 305 43.91 39.90 -23.51
CA GLU A 305 43.05 38.75 -23.80
C GLU A 305 41.81 39.14 -24.60
N GLY A 306 41.33 38.22 -25.45
CA GLY A 306 40.18 38.47 -26.29
C GLY A 306 40.02 37.48 -27.42
N TYR A 307 38.86 37.53 -28.09
CA TYR A 307 38.63 36.72 -29.27
C TYR A 307 39.33 37.29 -30.50
N LEU A 308 40.17 36.49 -31.16
CA LEU A 308 40.75 36.80 -32.48
C LEU A 308 40.50 35.65 -33.45
N PHE A 309 40.63 35.92 -34.75
CA PHE A 309 40.57 34.88 -35.77
C PHE A 309 41.97 34.34 -36.09
N LYS A 310 42.15 33.03 -35.88
CA LYS A 310 43.37 32.30 -36.26
C LYS A 310 43.23 31.76 -37.68
N ARG A 311 44.25 31.96 -38.53
CA ARG A 311 44.31 31.35 -39.86
C ARG A 311 45.00 29.99 -39.82
N SER A 312 44.43 28.95 -40.44
CA SER A 312 45.08 27.64 -40.57
C SER A 312 46.30 27.70 -41.53
N GLY A 313 47.42 27.10 -41.12
CA GLY A 313 48.69 27.13 -41.87
C GLY A 313 48.89 25.97 -42.86
N LYS A 314 47.94 25.03 -42.98
CA LYS A 314 48.10 23.86 -43.86
C LYS A 314 47.96 24.27 -45.33
N LYS A 315 48.97 23.93 -46.14
CA LYS A 315 49.00 24.17 -47.59
C LYS A 315 47.95 23.27 -48.26
N GLY A 316 46.75 23.82 -48.47
CA GLY A 316 45.65 23.13 -49.16
C GLY A 316 44.26 23.65 -48.79
N TRP A 317 44.02 24.02 -47.52
CA TRP A 317 42.74 24.57 -47.07
C TRP A 317 42.97 25.64 -45.99
N ARG A 318 42.74 26.91 -46.34
CA ARG A 318 42.86 28.05 -45.42
C ARG A 318 41.49 28.36 -44.83
N THR A 319 41.34 28.20 -43.52
CA THR A 319 40.13 28.54 -42.78
C THR A 319 40.48 29.50 -41.63
N TRP A 320 39.52 30.35 -41.27
CA TRP A 320 39.63 31.24 -40.12
C TRP A 320 38.78 30.68 -38.98
N SER A 321 39.36 30.52 -37.80
CA SER A 321 38.63 30.07 -36.60
C SER A 321 38.71 31.13 -35.50
N ARG A 322 37.58 31.52 -34.94
CA ARG A 322 37.52 32.39 -33.76
C ARG A 322 38.02 31.61 -32.54
N ARG A 323 39.05 32.12 -31.88
CA ARG A 323 39.67 31.52 -30.68
C ARG A 323 39.87 32.59 -29.61
N TRP A 324 39.83 32.21 -28.34
CA TRP A 324 40.16 33.13 -27.25
C TRP A 324 41.66 33.13 -27.04
N PHE A 325 42.31 34.26 -27.31
CA PHE A 325 43.74 34.45 -27.13
C PHE A 325 44.02 35.13 -25.80
N ARG A 326 45.13 34.79 -25.17
CA ARG A 326 45.67 35.53 -24.03
C ARG A 326 47.19 35.52 -24.05
N VAL A 327 47.80 36.63 -23.64
CA VAL A 327 49.26 36.69 -23.41
C VAL A 327 49.52 36.25 -21.96
N HIS A 328 50.28 35.18 -21.79
CA HIS A 328 50.69 34.65 -20.49
C HIS A 328 52.20 34.44 -20.51
N GLU A 329 52.94 35.04 -19.58
CA GLU A 329 54.41 34.89 -19.47
C GLU A 329 55.15 35.13 -20.80
N ASN A 330 54.81 36.23 -21.49
CA ASN A 330 55.36 36.60 -22.81
C ASN A 330 55.09 35.58 -23.94
N GLN A 331 54.22 34.58 -23.73
CA GLN A 331 53.76 33.65 -24.76
C GLN A 331 52.30 33.92 -25.12
N LEU A 332 52.00 33.90 -26.42
CA LEU A 332 50.63 34.01 -26.93
C LEU A 332 50.01 32.60 -26.97
N VAL A 333 49.04 32.36 -26.09
CA VAL A 333 48.29 31.09 -26.02
C VAL A 333 46.84 31.30 -26.44
N TYR A 334 46.18 30.25 -26.93
CA TYR A 334 44.77 30.28 -27.32
C TYR A 334 44.02 29.01 -26.90
N CYS A 335 42.72 29.15 -26.65
CA CYS A 335 41.76 28.07 -26.41
C CYS A 335 40.81 27.92 -27.60
#